data_AF-A0A814Y8U4-F1
#
_entry.id   AF-A0A814Y8U4-F1
#
_cell.length_a   1.000
_cell.length_b   1.000
_cell.length_c   1.000
_cell.angle_alpha   90.00
_cell.angle_beta   90.00
_cell.angle_gamma   90.00
#
_symmetry.space_group_name_H-M   'P 1'
#
loop_
_entity.id
_entity.type
_entity.pdbx_description
1 polymer ?
#
loop_
_entity_poly.entity_id
_entity_poly.type
_entity_poly.pdbx_seq_one_letter_code
_entity_poly.pdbx_strand_id
1 'polypeptide(L)'
;MSSTTGRVPEDAINEKYINTKCVALVNDTVETLMSCAYKNPSTIIGLILGTETNACYIENLDKIGTWNGDYNDLKQVIINTERSAFSDNGCFNFIRTKYDEEVHLSSINRGKKKFSKK
;
A
#
# COMPACT_ATOMS: atom_id res chain seq x y z
N MET A 1 6.77 17.30 -14.97
CA MET A 1 5.67 16.40 -15.38
C MET A 1 4.84 16.08 -14.15
N SER A 2 3.73 16.79 -13.97
CA SER A 2 2.83 16.65 -12.82
C SER A 2 2.03 15.35 -12.96
N SER A 3 2.06 14.51 -11.93
CA SER A 3 1.34 13.23 -11.85
C SER A 3 -0.16 13.40 -12.15
N THR A 4 -0.63 12.70 -13.17
CA THR A 4 -1.97 12.80 -13.78
C THR A 4 -3.11 12.45 -12.81
N THR A 5 -2.85 11.67 -11.77
CA THR A 5 -3.88 11.15 -10.85
C THR A 5 -4.38 12.19 -9.84
N GLY A 6 -3.55 13.15 -9.43
CA GLY A 6 -3.93 14.18 -8.45
C GLY A 6 -4.82 15.28 -9.03
N ARG A 7 -4.80 15.48 -10.35
CA ARG A 7 -5.62 16.49 -11.03
C ARG A 7 -7.10 16.14 -11.05
N VAL A 8 -7.44 14.87 -11.23
CA VAL A 8 -8.86 14.44 -11.36
C VAL A 8 -9.69 14.79 -10.12
N PRO A 9 -9.23 14.54 -8.87
CA PRO A 9 -9.95 15.00 -7.68
C PRO A 9 -10.02 16.52 -7.58
N GLU A 10 -8.94 17.23 -7.95
CA GLU A 10 -8.85 18.69 -7.84
C GLU A 10 -9.80 19.38 -8.83
N ASP A 11 -9.88 18.88 -10.05
CA ASP A 11 -10.81 19.31 -11.09
C ASP A 11 -12.28 19.08 -10.64
N ALA A 12 -12.58 17.91 -10.07
CA ALA A 12 -13.92 17.60 -9.56
C ALA A 12 -14.34 18.46 -8.35
N ILE A 13 -13.40 18.85 -7.50
CA ILE A 13 -13.65 19.78 -6.37
C ILE A 13 -13.96 21.18 -6.91
N ASN A 14 -13.19 21.65 -7.88
CA ASN A 14 -13.38 22.94 -8.52
C ASN A 14 -14.72 23.03 -9.26
N GLU A 15 -15.13 21.98 -9.96
CA GLU A 15 -16.44 21.91 -10.65
C GLU A 15 -17.64 22.02 -9.68
N LYS A 16 -17.48 21.58 -8.43
CA LYS A 16 -18.54 21.62 -7.42
C LYS A 16 -18.54 22.88 -6.56
N TYR A 17 -17.70 23.88 -6.86
CA TYR A 17 -17.54 25.10 -6.07
C TYR A 17 -17.27 24.85 -4.57
N ILE A 18 -16.62 23.73 -4.26
CA ILE A 18 -16.24 23.41 -2.89
C ILE A 18 -14.89 24.08 -2.63
N ASN A 19 -14.81 25.00 -1.67
CA ASN A 19 -13.57 25.70 -1.33
C ASN A 19 -12.63 24.81 -0.50
N THR A 20 -12.15 23.71 -1.10
CA THR A 20 -11.19 22.79 -0.50
C THR A 20 -10.06 22.50 -1.47
N LYS A 21 -8.90 22.08 -0.96
CA LYS A 21 -7.72 21.76 -1.76
C LYS A 21 -7.31 20.31 -1.54
N CYS A 22 -7.07 19.57 -2.61
CA CYS A 22 -6.45 18.25 -2.51
C CYS A 22 -4.95 18.45 -2.22
N VAL A 23 -4.52 18.09 -1.00
CA VAL A 23 -3.12 18.28 -0.57
C VAL A 23 -2.29 17.00 -0.59
N ALA A 24 -2.94 15.85 -0.54
CA ALA A 24 -2.28 14.55 -0.54
C ALA A 24 -3.21 13.47 -1.09
N LEU A 25 -2.63 12.52 -1.79
CA LEU A 25 -3.26 11.26 -2.16
C LEU A 25 -2.54 10.15 -1.39
N VAL A 26 -3.29 9.37 -0.61
CA VAL A 26 -2.73 8.40 0.34
C VAL A 26 -3.37 7.04 0.12
N ASN A 27 -2.58 5.97 0.29
CA ASN A 27 -3.10 4.60 0.29
C ASN A 27 -3.79 4.30 1.64
N ASP A 28 -4.86 3.49 1.62
CA ASP A 28 -5.64 3.09 2.80
C ASP A 28 -4.79 2.50 3.95
N THR A 29 -3.80 1.68 3.62
CA THR A 29 -2.90 1.04 4.60
C THR A 29 -1.94 2.07 5.21
N VAL A 30 -1.50 3.04 4.39
CA VAL A 30 -0.67 4.17 4.85
C VAL A 30 -1.47 5.11 5.75
N GLU A 31 -2.73 5.39 5.41
CA GLU A 31 -3.64 6.18 6.26
C GLU A 31 -3.85 5.49 7.62
N THR A 32 -4.04 4.17 7.61
CA THR A 32 -4.15 3.36 8.83
C THR A 32 -2.91 3.50 9.72
N LEU A 33 -1.70 3.38 9.13
CA LEU A 33 -0.45 3.60 9.85
C LEU A 33 -0.38 5.01 10.44
N MET A 34 -0.67 6.05 9.65
CA MET A 34 -0.59 7.44 10.09
C MET A 34 -1.58 7.74 11.22
N SER A 35 -2.81 7.24 11.13
CA SER A 35 -3.85 7.40 12.16
C SER A 35 -3.44 6.76 13.49
N CYS A 36 -2.82 5.58 13.45
CA CYS A 36 -2.27 4.91 14.62
C CYS A 36 -1.02 5.63 15.16
N ALA A 37 -0.11 6.06 14.29
CA ALA A 37 1.11 6.78 14.65
C ALA A 37 0.82 8.14 15.32
N TYR A 38 -0.27 8.80 14.90
CA TYR A 38 -0.73 10.05 15.53
C TYR A 38 -1.09 9.86 17.01
N LYS A 39 -1.67 8.70 17.37
CA LYS A 39 -2.03 8.37 18.77
C LYS A 39 -0.87 7.75 19.53
N ASN A 40 -0.09 6.91 18.87
CA ASN A 40 1.07 6.22 19.44
C ASN A 40 2.27 6.37 18.50
N PRO A 41 3.23 7.26 18.80
CA PRO A 41 4.42 7.49 17.98
C PRO A 41 5.32 6.27 17.80
N SER A 42 5.14 5.21 18.58
CA SER A 42 5.89 3.95 18.43
C SER A 42 5.36 3.06 17.29
N THR A 43 4.28 3.48 16.62
CA THR A 43 3.69 2.73 15.51
C THR A 43 4.54 2.86 14.26
N ILE A 44 5.13 1.75 13.82
CA ILE A 44 6.02 1.71 12.65
C ILE A 44 5.50 0.83 11.51
N ILE A 45 4.44 0.05 11.73
CA ILE A 45 3.84 -0.87 10.76
C ILE A 45 2.33 -0.66 10.74
N GLY A 46 1.76 -0.57 9.53
CA GLY A 46 0.33 -0.60 9.26
C GLY A 46 -0.04 -1.90 8.56
N LEU A 47 -1.12 -2.54 9.00
CA LEU A 47 -1.58 -3.81 8.46
C LEU A 47 -3.11 -3.77 8.33
N ILE A 48 -3.60 -4.05 7.13
CA ILE A 48 -5.02 -4.27 6.88
C ILE A 48 -5.23 -5.77 6.70
N LEU A 49 -6.08 -6.36 7.55
CA LEU A 49 -6.51 -7.75 7.47
C LEU A 49 -8.01 -7.77 7.16
N GLY A 50 -8.35 -8.11 5.92
CA GLY A 50 -9.72 -8.24 5.46
C GLY A 50 -9.77 -8.99 4.14
N THR A 51 -10.81 -8.74 3.34
CA THR A 51 -10.97 -9.32 1.98
C THR A 51 -9.72 -9.13 1.12
N GLU A 52 -9.04 -8.00 1.27
CA GLU A 52 -7.69 -7.80 0.77
C GLU A 52 -6.75 -7.56 1.95
N THR A 53 -5.57 -8.18 1.91
CA THR A 53 -4.53 -7.99 2.91
C THR A 53 -3.41 -7.15 2.32
N ASN A 54 -3.05 -6.08 3.03
CA ASN A 54 -1.93 -5.23 2.68
C ASN A 54 -1.16 -4.79 3.93
N ALA A 55 0.11 -4.46 3.75
CA ALA A 55 0.98 -3.95 4.79
C ALA A 55 1.79 -2.75 4.30
N CYS A 56 2.08 -1.83 5.21
CA CYS A 56 3.04 -0.76 5.01
C CYS A 56 3.89 -0.58 6.27
N TYR A 57 5.06 0.04 6.13
CA TYR A 57 5.94 0.28 7.26
C TYR A 57 6.81 1.52 7.05
N ILE A 58 7.37 2.05 8.14
CA ILE A 58 8.34 3.14 8.10
C ILE A 58 9.74 2.53 7.89
N GLU A 59 10.44 2.99 6.86
CA GLU A 59 11.82 2.60 6.55
C GLU A 59 12.74 3.81 6.58
N ASN A 60 13.99 3.58 6.96
CA ASN A 60 15.02 4.62 6.90
C ASN A 60 15.52 4.79 5.46
N LEU A 61 15.69 6.04 5.05
CA LEU A 61 16.08 6.36 3.67
C LEU A 61 17.44 5.79 3.26
N ASP A 62 18.36 5.58 4.21
CA ASP A 62 19.67 4.97 3.96
C ASP A 62 19.57 3.49 3.53
N LYS A 63 18.43 2.83 3.80
CA LYS A 63 18.18 1.44 3.41
C LYS A 63 17.54 1.30 2.04
N ILE A 64 17.16 2.41 1.39
CA ILE A 64 16.42 2.39 0.13
C ILE A 64 17.37 2.65 -1.04
N GLY A 65 17.88 1.57 -1.63
CA GLY A 65 18.81 1.66 -2.77
C GLY A 65 18.22 2.20 -4.06
N THR A 66 16.89 2.29 -4.16
CA THR A 66 16.18 2.81 -5.35
C THR A 66 15.72 4.26 -5.19
N TRP A 67 16.05 4.92 -4.07
CA TRP A 67 15.64 6.29 -3.82
C TRP A 67 16.49 7.26 -4.64
N ASN A 68 15.84 8.03 -5.52
CA ASN A 68 16.48 9.04 -6.39
C ASN A 68 16.07 10.47 -6.02
N GLY A 69 15.36 10.66 -4.91
CA GLY A 69 14.95 11.99 -4.42
C GLY A 69 16.00 12.61 -3.51
N ASP A 70 15.85 13.89 -3.17
CA ASP A 70 16.76 14.54 -2.23
C ASP A 70 16.66 13.92 -0.83
N TYR A 71 17.82 13.59 -0.27
CA TYR A 71 18.00 13.19 1.13
C TYR A 71 18.06 14.42 2.05
N ASN A 72 17.12 15.37 1.90
CA ASN A 72 17.01 16.54 2.77
C ASN A 72 16.72 16.12 4.23
N ASP A 73 16.12 16.99 5.06
CA ASP A 73 15.82 16.73 6.49
C ASP A 73 14.98 15.47 6.79
N LEU A 74 14.45 14.81 5.76
CA LEU A 74 13.73 13.55 5.87
C LEU A 74 14.71 12.40 6.07
N LYS A 75 14.56 11.68 7.19
CA LYS A 75 15.34 10.46 7.50
C LYS A 75 14.58 9.16 7.24
N GLN A 76 13.26 9.25 7.13
CA GLN A 76 12.35 8.13 7.08
C GLN A 76 11.27 8.35 6.04
N VAL A 77 10.82 7.26 5.42
CA VAL A 77 9.70 7.25 4.48
C VAL A 77 8.80 6.06 4.74
N ILE A 78 7.53 6.19 4.39
CA ILE A 78 6.58 5.08 4.47
C ILE A 78 6.64 4.28 3.18
N ILE A 79 6.87 2.98 3.31
CA ILE A 79 6.86 2.02 2.22
C ILE A 79 5.53 1.27 2.24
N ASN A 80 4.69 1.54 1.24
CA ASN A 80 3.55 0.69 0.94
C ASN A 80 4.06 -0.54 0.19
N THR A 81 3.82 -1.73 0.74
CA THR A 81 4.36 -2.97 0.15
C THR A 81 3.40 -3.62 -0.85
N GLU A 82 2.15 -3.17 -0.93
CA GLU A 82 1.08 -3.72 -1.77
C GLU A 82 1.06 -5.27 -1.78
N ARG A 83 1.28 -5.85 -0.60
CA ARG A 83 1.86 -7.19 -0.46
C ARG A 83 0.85 -8.33 -0.54
N SER A 84 -0.20 -8.15 -1.34
CA SER A 84 -1.08 -9.25 -1.75
C SER A 84 -0.38 -10.21 -2.75
N ALA A 85 0.67 -9.74 -3.45
CA ALA A 85 1.39 -10.48 -4.49
C ALA A 85 2.69 -11.16 -4.02
N PHE A 86 3.14 -10.99 -2.78
CA PHE A 86 4.43 -11.54 -2.32
C PHE A 86 4.46 -13.07 -2.23
N SER A 87 3.30 -13.73 -2.15
CA SER A 87 3.17 -15.18 -2.30
C SER A 87 3.34 -15.68 -3.74
N ASP A 88 3.35 -14.79 -4.73
CA ASP A 88 3.36 -15.18 -6.14
C ASP A 88 4.71 -15.81 -6.55
N ASN A 89 5.79 -15.46 -5.84
CA ASN A 89 7.16 -15.96 -6.05
C ASN A 89 7.45 -17.33 -5.38
N GLY A 90 6.42 -18.00 -4.84
CA GLY A 90 6.55 -19.34 -4.27
C GLY A 90 7.13 -19.41 -2.85
N CYS A 91 7.49 -18.28 -2.25
CA CYS A 91 8.02 -18.20 -0.87
C CYS A 91 7.08 -18.80 0.20
N PHE A 92 5.78 -18.92 -0.10
CA PHE A 92 4.78 -19.48 0.81
C PHE A 92 4.20 -20.82 0.36
N ASN A 93 4.82 -21.48 -0.63
CA ASN A 93 4.34 -22.78 -1.15
C ASN A 93 4.30 -23.86 -0.05
N PHE A 94 5.16 -23.77 0.97
CA PHE A 94 5.22 -24.74 2.07
C PHE A 94 4.00 -24.74 3.00
N ILE A 95 3.18 -23.69 3.00
CA ILE A 95 1.93 -23.58 3.80
C ILE A 95 0.69 -23.80 2.92
N ARG A 96 0.85 -23.95 1.60
CA ARG A 96 -0.27 -23.99 0.66
C ARG A 96 -0.87 -25.38 0.60
N THR A 97 -2.19 -25.46 0.72
CA THR A 97 -2.95 -26.71 0.60
C THR A 97 -3.51 -26.88 -0.81
N LYS A 98 -3.93 -28.11 -1.15
CA LYS A 98 -4.63 -28.41 -2.41
C LYS A 98 -5.92 -27.60 -2.59
N TYR A 99 -6.58 -27.23 -1.50
CA TYR A 99 -7.82 -26.44 -1.52
C TYR A 99 -7.55 -24.99 -1.90
N ASP A 100 -6.46 -24.40 -1.39
CA ASP A 100 -6.02 -23.05 -1.79
C ASP A 100 -5.71 -22.98 -3.29
N GLU A 101 -5.24 -24.09 -3.87
CA GLU A 101 -4.95 -24.19 -5.30
C GLU A 101 -6.21 -24.23 -6.17
N GLU A 102 -7.23 -24.99 -5.77
CA GLU A 102 -8.53 -25.02 -6.46
C GLU A 102 -9.24 -23.66 -6.42
N VAL A 103 -9.22 -22.99 -5.26
CA VAL A 103 -9.76 -21.63 -5.09
C VAL A 103 -9.00 -20.62 -5.96
N HIS A 104 -7.68 -20.78 -6.11
CA HIS A 104 -6.88 -19.91 -6.95
C HIS A 104 -7.15 -20.10 -8.46
N LEU A 105 -7.32 -21.35 -8.91
CA LEU A 105 -7.60 -21.71 -10.31
C LEU A 105 -9.00 -21.30 -10.79
N SER A 106 -9.97 -21.28 -9.89
CA SER A 106 -11.34 -20.83 -10.14
C SER A 106 -11.49 -19.29 -10.14
N SER A 107 -10.43 -18.56 -9.78
CA SER A 107 -10.47 -17.12 -9.60
C SER A 107 -10.17 -16.33 -10.89
N ILE A 108 -10.79 -15.14 -11.03
CA ILE A 108 -10.66 -14.24 -12.20
C ILE A 108 -9.20 -13.80 -12.43
N ASN A 109 -8.41 -13.67 -11.35
CA ASN A 109 -7.00 -13.25 -11.41
C ASN A 109 -6.05 -14.44 -11.27
N ARG A 110 -6.12 -15.39 -12.22
CA ARG A 110 -5.22 -16.57 -12.23
C ARG A 110 -3.75 -16.12 -12.22
N GLY A 111 -3.01 -16.55 -11.19
CA GLY A 111 -1.57 -16.30 -11.06
C GLY A 111 -1.17 -15.00 -10.37
N LYS A 112 -2.13 -14.19 -9.89
CA LYS A 112 -1.88 -12.93 -9.15
C LYS A 112 -2.64 -12.91 -7.81
N LYS A 113 -2.11 -12.21 -6.82
CA LYS A 113 -2.75 -12.02 -5.49
C LYS A 113 -2.96 -13.34 -4.72
N LYS A 114 -1.97 -14.25 -4.69
CA LYS A 114 -2.11 -15.55 -3.99
C LYS A 114 -2.30 -15.43 -2.47
N PHE A 115 -1.98 -14.30 -1.84
CA PHE A 115 -2.05 -14.14 -0.38
C PHE A 115 -3.45 -13.75 0.11
N SER A 116 -4.23 -13.02 -0.69
CA SER A 116 -5.54 -12.50 -0.30
C SER A 116 -6.70 -13.47 -0.57
N LYS A 117 -6.41 -14.72 -0.97
CA LYS A 117 -7.43 -15.72 -1.35
C LYS A 117 -7.26 -17.05 -0.60
N LYS A 118 -6.69 -17.00 0.61
CA LYS A 118 -6.76 -18.12 1.55
C LYS A 118 -8.14 -18.19 2.19
#